data_AF-A0A0G4PWV8-F1
#
_entry.id   AF-A0A0G4PWV8-F1
#
_cell.length_a   1.000
_cell.length_b   1.000
_cell.length_c   1.000
_cell.angle_alpha   90.00
_cell.angle_beta   90.00
_cell.angle_gamma   90.00
#
_symmetry.space_group_name_H-M   'P 1'
#
loop_
_entity.id
_entity.type
_entity.pdbx_description
1 polymer ?
#
loop_
_entity_poly.entity_id
_entity_poly.type
_entity_poly.pdbx_seq_one_letter_code
_entity_poly.pdbx_strand_id
1 'polypeptide(L)'
;MHKSWIKYQVKNPEQLLQVGFSSTRGPLVLHKSWIKYQVKNPELWPFTAQVGFSSTRGPLVMHKSWIKYQVKNPEQMLEVGFSSTRRPLVMHKSWIKYQVRNPGQLLQVGFSSTRRPLAMHKSWIKYQVKNPGQLLQVGFSSTRGPLVLHKSWVKYQVGL
;
A
#
# COMPACT_ATOMS: atom_id res chain seq x y z
N MET A 1 6.53 10.30 25.46
CA MET A 1 5.62 10.55 24.30
C MET A 1 5.73 9.39 23.31
N HIS A 2 4.65 8.94 22.64
CA HIS A 2 4.73 7.90 21.60
C HIS A 2 4.31 8.51 20.24
N LYS A 3 5.16 8.41 19.21
CA LYS A 3 4.98 9.05 17.89
C LYS A 3 5.52 8.16 16.76
N SER A 4 4.93 8.18 15.57
CA SER A 4 5.48 7.53 14.36
C SER A 4 4.85 8.10 13.09
N TRP A 5 5.66 8.65 12.18
CA TRP A 5 5.19 9.33 10.96
C TRP A 5 6.25 9.32 9.85
N ILE A 6 5.81 9.33 8.58
CA ILE A 6 6.62 9.48 7.35
C ILE A 6 5.77 10.29 6.34
N LYS A 7 6.29 11.36 5.71
CA LYS A 7 5.44 12.28 4.91
C LYS A 7 6.24 13.13 3.93
N TYR A 8 6.06 12.94 2.61
CA TYR A 8 6.68 13.80 1.58
C TYR A 8 5.74 14.03 0.38
N GLN A 9 6.21 14.75 -0.64
CA GLN A 9 5.39 15.34 -1.71
C GLN A 9 6.33 15.95 -2.77
N VAL A 10 6.08 15.77 -4.09
CA VAL A 10 7.04 16.20 -5.14
C VAL A 10 6.37 16.77 -6.40
N LYS A 11 7.07 17.64 -7.14
CA LYS A 11 6.68 18.16 -8.47
C LYS A 11 7.89 18.41 -9.40
N ASN A 12 8.30 17.38 -10.16
CA ASN A 12 9.32 17.38 -11.24
C ASN A 12 10.75 17.82 -10.81
N PRO A 13 11.85 17.53 -11.56
CA PRO A 13 11.92 16.98 -12.94
C PRO A 13 12.31 15.50 -13.09
N GLU A 14 13.01 14.86 -12.15
CA GLU A 14 13.56 13.50 -12.29
C GLU A 14 13.10 12.63 -11.08
N GLN A 15 12.38 11.50 -11.26
CA GLN A 15 11.67 10.87 -10.13
C GLN A 15 11.50 9.33 -10.12
N LEU A 16 12.22 8.68 -9.20
CA LEU A 16 12.02 7.29 -8.78
C LEU A 16 11.75 7.23 -7.26
N LEU A 17 10.82 6.40 -6.77
CA LEU A 17 10.43 6.43 -5.34
C LEU A 17 9.95 5.09 -4.73
N GLN A 18 10.86 4.34 -4.11
CA GLN A 18 10.57 3.14 -3.30
C GLN A 18 10.37 3.45 -1.81
N VAL A 19 9.65 2.57 -1.11
CA VAL A 19 9.65 2.41 0.36
C VAL A 19 9.72 0.92 0.65
N GLY A 20 10.60 0.45 1.54
CA GLY A 20 10.84 -0.97 1.75
C GLY A 20 11.18 -1.36 3.19
N PHE A 21 10.62 -2.47 3.67
CA PHE A 21 10.93 -3.09 4.96
C PHE A 21 10.95 -4.62 4.84
N SER A 22 11.93 -5.28 5.46
CA SER A 22 12.10 -6.72 5.38
C SER A 22 12.60 -7.32 6.70
N SER A 23 12.15 -8.53 7.04
CA SER A 23 12.68 -9.29 8.17
C SER A 23 12.72 -10.79 7.87
N THR A 24 13.92 -11.38 7.90
CA THR A 24 14.12 -12.81 7.61
C THR A 24 13.75 -13.70 8.80
N ARG A 25 13.87 -13.21 10.05
CA ARG A 25 13.67 -14.01 11.28
C ARG A 25 12.66 -13.39 12.26
N GLY A 26 12.76 -12.09 12.56
CA GLY A 26 11.93 -11.42 13.58
C GLY A 26 10.57 -10.91 13.08
N PRO A 27 9.67 -10.52 14.00
CA PRO A 27 8.44 -9.81 13.65
C PRO A 27 8.74 -8.43 13.03
N LEU A 28 7.89 -7.98 12.11
CA LEU A 28 7.92 -6.63 11.56
C LEU A 28 6.64 -5.91 11.99
N VAL A 29 6.75 -4.84 12.78
CA VAL A 29 5.61 -4.23 13.49
C VAL A 29 5.54 -2.73 13.27
N LEU A 30 4.39 -2.24 12.77
CA LEU A 30 4.05 -0.83 12.67
C LEU A 30 3.00 -0.50 13.74
N HIS A 31 3.29 0.45 14.63
CA HIS A 31 2.39 0.85 15.71
C HIS A 31 2.26 2.37 15.80
N LYS A 32 1.02 2.88 15.80
CA LYS A 32 0.69 4.32 15.80
C LYS A 32 1.35 5.11 14.65
N SER A 33 1.54 4.46 13.48
CA SER A 33 2.28 5.02 12.34
C SER A 33 1.39 5.89 11.43
N TRP A 34 1.96 6.89 10.73
CA TRP A 34 1.21 7.75 9.81
C TRP A 34 2.03 8.05 8.53
N ILE A 35 1.60 7.59 7.36
CA ILE A 35 2.37 7.69 6.10
C ILE A 35 1.59 8.48 5.03
N LYS A 36 2.19 9.48 4.35
CA LYS A 36 1.52 10.26 3.27
C LYS A 36 2.44 10.63 2.09
N TYR A 37 1.94 10.56 0.84
CA TYR A 37 2.59 11.15 -0.35
C TYR A 37 1.64 11.87 -1.32
N GLN A 38 2.20 12.76 -2.16
CA GLN A 38 1.46 13.41 -3.27
C GLN A 38 2.36 13.90 -4.43
N VAL A 39 2.02 13.66 -5.73
CA VAL A 39 2.88 14.02 -6.91
C VAL A 39 2.10 14.54 -8.16
N LYS A 40 2.71 15.43 -8.98
CA LYS A 40 2.34 15.85 -10.37
C LYS A 40 3.58 16.54 -11.02
N ASN A 41 4.06 16.37 -12.26
CA ASN A 41 3.48 15.98 -13.57
C ASN A 41 4.40 15.02 -14.37
N PRO A 42 4.32 13.69 -14.18
CA PRO A 42 5.29 12.79 -14.81
C PRO A 42 4.98 12.40 -16.27
N GLU A 43 5.30 13.31 -17.19
CA GLU A 43 5.30 13.09 -18.65
C GLU A 43 6.75 12.76 -19.11
N LEU A 44 7.14 11.50 -18.88
CA LEU A 44 8.40 10.79 -19.23
C LEU A 44 9.58 10.74 -18.22
N TRP A 45 10.18 9.53 -18.21
CA TRP A 45 11.43 8.93 -17.72
C TRP A 45 12.34 9.54 -16.62
N PRO A 46 12.95 8.71 -15.76
CA PRO A 46 12.58 7.34 -15.40
C PRO A 46 11.55 7.37 -14.25
N PHE A 47 10.25 7.36 -14.57
CA PHE A 47 9.23 7.34 -13.52
C PHE A 47 9.02 5.92 -12.99
N THR A 48 9.17 5.71 -11.69
CA THR A 48 8.59 4.55 -11.01
C THR A 48 8.38 4.83 -9.53
N ALA A 49 7.38 4.22 -8.91
CA ALA A 49 7.25 4.27 -7.44
C ALA A 49 6.72 2.96 -6.84
N GLN A 50 7.07 2.70 -5.58
CA GLN A 50 6.84 1.44 -4.91
C GLN A 50 6.71 1.65 -3.38
N VAL A 51 5.98 0.77 -2.70
CA VAL A 51 5.94 0.67 -1.23
C VAL A 51 5.94 -0.82 -0.87
N GLY A 52 6.63 -1.23 0.19
CA GLY A 52 6.91 -2.64 0.46
C GLY A 52 7.18 -2.94 1.93
N PHE A 53 6.52 -3.94 2.49
CA PHE A 53 6.80 -4.46 3.84
C PHE A 53 6.69 -5.99 3.83
N SER A 54 7.69 -6.70 4.36
CA SER A 54 7.78 -8.16 4.23
C SER A 54 8.35 -8.83 5.49
N SER A 55 7.86 -10.03 5.82
CA SER A 55 8.57 -10.89 6.79
C SER A 55 8.49 -12.38 6.44
N THR A 56 9.65 -13.02 6.36
CA THR A 56 9.79 -14.38 5.79
C THR A 56 9.48 -15.46 6.83
N ARG A 57 9.99 -15.32 8.06
CA ARG A 57 9.78 -16.27 9.18
C ARG A 57 9.05 -15.67 10.39
N GLY A 58 8.92 -14.34 10.47
CA GLY A 58 8.17 -13.63 11.51
C GLY A 58 6.86 -13.04 10.96
N PRO A 59 5.90 -12.64 11.82
CA PRO A 59 4.66 -11.99 11.40
C PRO A 59 4.90 -10.55 10.92
N LEU A 60 3.99 -10.04 10.09
CA LEU A 60 3.89 -8.61 9.75
C LEU A 60 2.62 -8.04 10.39
N VAL A 61 2.77 -7.03 11.24
CA VAL A 61 1.67 -6.49 12.09
C VAL A 61 1.57 -4.97 11.94
N MET A 62 0.35 -4.47 11.80
CA MET A 62 0.03 -3.04 11.85
C MET A 62 -1.03 -2.76 12.90
N HIS A 63 -0.82 -1.75 13.75
CA HIS A 63 -1.76 -1.37 14.80
C HIS A 63 -1.90 0.15 14.90
N LYS A 64 -3.12 0.67 14.72
CA LYS A 64 -3.42 2.12 14.72
C LYS A 64 -2.61 2.89 13.67
N SER A 65 -2.39 2.30 12.50
CA SER A 65 -1.56 2.87 11.43
C SER A 65 -2.40 3.56 10.35
N TRP A 66 -1.95 4.71 9.84
CA TRP A 66 -2.62 5.49 8.80
C TRP A 66 -1.74 5.61 7.55
N ILE A 67 -2.31 5.52 6.34
CA ILE A 67 -1.61 5.65 5.05
C ILE A 67 -2.45 6.51 4.08
N LYS A 68 -1.87 7.49 3.37
CA LYS A 68 -2.56 8.31 2.35
C LYS A 68 -1.70 8.77 1.16
N TYR A 69 -1.88 8.24 -0.06
CA TYR A 69 -1.07 8.56 -1.25
C TYR A 69 -1.93 9.10 -2.43
N GLN A 70 -1.46 10.09 -3.21
CA GLN A 70 -2.23 10.68 -4.34
C GLN A 70 -1.36 11.19 -5.51
N VAL A 71 -1.66 10.89 -6.78
CA VAL A 71 -0.84 11.35 -7.93
C VAL A 71 -1.69 11.90 -9.08
N LYS A 72 -1.16 12.86 -9.87
CA LYS A 72 -1.76 13.38 -11.13
C LYS A 72 -0.76 13.37 -12.31
N ASN A 73 -1.23 12.91 -13.48
CA ASN A 73 -0.49 12.85 -14.77
C ASN A 73 0.76 11.92 -14.85
N PRO A 74 0.85 10.73 -14.21
CA PRO A 74 2.02 9.86 -14.39
C PRO A 74 1.89 8.91 -15.59
N GLU A 75 2.92 8.86 -16.45
CA GLU A 75 2.97 7.96 -17.61
C GLU A 75 4.00 6.82 -17.52
N GLN A 76 4.32 6.36 -16.30
CA GLN A 76 4.70 4.96 -16.04
C GLN A 76 4.41 4.53 -14.58
N MET A 77 4.94 3.39 -14.13
CA MET A 77 4.28 2.50 -13.16
C MET A 77 4.42 2.87 -11.66
N LEU A 78 3.42 2.49 -10.85
CA LEU A 78 3.40 2.67 -9.39
C LEU A 78 2.85 1.46 -8.61
N GLU A 79 3.46 1.08 -7.49
CA GLU A 79 3.16 -0.15 -6.75
C GLU A 79 3.07 0.00 -5.21
N VAL A 80 2.35 -0.91 -4.53
CA VAL A 80 2.33 -1.03 -3.05
C VAL A 80 2.12 -2.48 -2.62
N GLY A 81 3.01 -3.02 -1.78
CA GLY A 81 3.02 -4.41 -1.29
C GLY A 81 3.17 -4.55 0.23
N PHE A 82 2.42 -5.46 0.85
CA PHE A 82 2.62 -5.88 2.25
C PHE A 82 2.46 -7.40 2.37
N SER A 83 3.49 -8.14 2.77
CA SER A 83 3.53 -9.61 2.66
C SER A 83 4.08 -10.34 3.90
N SER A 84 3.67 -11.60 4.12
CA SER A 84 4.42 -12.52 4.99
C SER A 84 4.36 -13.97 4.51
N THR A 85 5.54 -14.62 4.44
CA THR A 85 5.65 -15.93 3.77
C THR A 85 5.25 -17.09 4.69
N ARG A 86 5.80 -17.17 5.92
CA ARG A 86 5.57 -18.31 6.84
C ARG A 86 4.71 -17.97 8.07
N ARG A 87 4.31 -16.71 8.25
CA ARG A 87 3.56 -16.21 9.42
C ARG A 87 2.42 -15.27 8.98
N PRO A 88 1.51 -14.86 9.89
CA PRO A 88 0.36 -14.04 9.51
C PRO A 88 0.74 -12.60 9.11
N LEU A 89 -0.10 -12.01 8.27
CA LEU A 89 -0.20 -10.57 8.06
C LEU A 89 -1.42 -10.04 8.84
N VAL A 90 -1.25 -9.04 9.71
CA VAL A 90 -2.30 -8.54 10.61
C VAL A 90 -2.44 -7.01 10.54
N MET A 91 -3.65 -6.49 10.38
CA MET A 91 -3.97 -5.05 10.41
C MET A 91 -5.09 -4.74 11.40
N HIS A 92 -4.79 -4.02 12.50
CA HIS A 92 -5.76 -3.66 13.54
C HIS A 92 -5.91 -2.15 13.69
N LYS A 93 -7.14 -1.63 13.53
CA LYS A 93 -7.46 -0.19 13.62
C LYS A 93 -6.65 0.67 12.62
N SER A 94 -6.38 0.14 11.43
CA SER A 94 -5.57 0.83 10.42
C SER A 94 -6.44 1.53 9.37
N TRP A 95 -6.02 2.70 8.88
CA TRP A 95 -6.69 3.45 7.81
C TRP A 95 -5.76 3.61 6.60
N ILE A 96 -6.25 3.34 5.39
CA ILE A 96 -5.47 3.40 4.16
C ILE A 96 -6.29 4.16 3.09
N LYS A 97 -5.68 5.12 2.37
CA LYS A 97 -6.37 5.93 1.37
C LYS A 97 -5.53 6.31 0.14
N TYR A 98 -5.92 5.87 -1.05
CA TYR A 98 -5.31 6.25 -2.33
C TYR A 98 -6.27 7.10 -3.17
N GLN A 99 -5.77 8.15 -3.85
CA GLN A 99 -6.56 8.88 -4.86
C GLN A 99 -5.70 9.35 -6.06
N VAL A 100 -5.89 8.78 -7.24
CA VAL A 100 -5.08 9.00 -8.46
C VAL A 100 -5.90 9.67 -9.56
N ARG A 101 -5.28 10.43 -10.47
CA ARG A 101 -5.92 10.91 -11.71
C ARG A 101 -4.94 10.95 -12.90
N ASN A 102 -5.41 10.65 -14.10
CA ASN A 102 -4.60 10.57 -15.33
C ASN A 102 -3.37 9.64 -15.21
N PRO A 103 -3.46 8.40 -14.68
CA PRO A 103 -2.38 7.42 -14.84
C PRO A 103 -2.40 6.84 -16.25
N GLY A 104 -1.31 7.00 -17.00
CA GLY A 104 -1.17 6.46 -18.36
C GLY A 104 -1.23 4.93 -18.38
N GLN A 105 -0.22 4.27 -17.79
CA GLN A 105 -0.19 2.81 -17.69
C GLN A 105 0.28 2.29 -16.31
N LEU A 106 -0.58 1.43 -15.76
CA LEU A 106 -0.39 0.45 -14.69
C LEU A 106 -0.07 0.94 -13.26
N LEU A 107 -0.94 0.53 -12.32
CA LEU A 107 -0.76 0.73 -10.89
C LEU A 107 -1.29 -0.48 -10.09
N GLN A 108 -0.44 -1.10 -9.25
CA GLN A 108 -0.82 -2.26 -8.42
C GLN A 108 -0.80 -1.96 -6.91
N VAL A 109 -1.73 -2.55 -6.15
CA VAL A 109 -1.70 -2.58 -4.67
C VAL A 109 -2.09 -3.97 -4.16
N GLY A 110 -1.18 -4.66 -3.47
CA GLY A 110 -1.35 -6.05 -3.04
C GLY A 110 -0.95 -6.33 -1.60
N PHE A 111 -1.86 -6.85 -0.77
CA PHE A 111 -1.53 -7.35 0.57
C PHE A 111 -1.67 -8.88 0.62
N SER A 112 -0.68 -9.62 1.12
CA SER A 112 -0.62 -11.09 0.98
C SER A 112 -0.07 -11.86 2.19
N SER A 113 -0.47 -13.13 2.35
CA SER A 113 0.28 -14.08 3.20
C SER A 113 0.28 -15.51 2.63
N THR A 114 1.45 -16.11 2.46
CA THR A 114 1.57 -17.35 1.65
C THR A 114 1.16 -18.61 2.41
N ARG A 115 1.58 -18.78 3.67
CA ARG A 115 1.36 -20.02 4.45
C ARG A 115 0.46 -19.86 5.69
N ARG A 116 -0.05 -18.66 5.97
CA ARG A 116 -0.76 -18.31 7.22
C ARG A 116 -1.80 -17.20 6.93
N PRO A 117 -2.68 -16.85 7.90
CA PRO A 117 -3.77 -15.91 7.66
C PRO A 117 -3.33 -14.51 7.22
N LEU A 118 -4.17 -13.86 6.41
CA LEU A 118 -4.22 -12.41 6.31
C LEU A 118 -5.45 -11.94 7.11
N ALA A 119 -5.24 -11.13 8.16
CA ALA A 119 -6.30 -10.70 9.08
C ALA A 119 -6.41 -9.17 9.16
N MET A 120 -7.62 -8.63 8.97
CA MET A 120 -7.95 -7.23 9.19
C MET A 120 -9.06 -7.08 10.25
N HIS A 121 -8.83 -6.23 11.25
CA HIS A 121 -9.80 -5.92 12.30
C HIS A 121 -9.96 -4.41 12.50
N LYS A 122 -11.20 -3.89 12.38
CA LYS A 122 -11.51 -2.45 12.52
C LYS A 122 -10.68 -1.56 11.59
N SER A 123 -10.32 -2.05 10.41
CA SER A 123 -9.45 -1.36 9.45
C SER A 123 -10.24 -0.85 8.23
N TRP A 124 -9.85 0.28 7.68
CA TRP A 124 -10.52 0.93 6.54
C TRP A 124 -9.54 1.13 5.39
N ILE A 125 -9.97 0.83 4.16
CA ILE A 125 -9.19 1.02 2.94
C ILE A 125 -10.07 1.75 1.90
N LYS A 126 -9.59 2.86 1.33
CA LYS A 126 -10.26 3.59 0.23
C LYS A 126 -9.33 3.82 -0.95
N TYR A 127 -9.72 3.37 -2.14
CA TYR A 127 -9.12 3.73 -3.41
C TYR A 127 -10.05 4.66 -4.18
N GLN A 128 -9.47 5.55 -4.97
CA GLN A 128 -10.18 6.38 -5.93
C GLN A 128 -9.28 6.64 -7.14
N VAL A 129 -9.78 6.46 -8.36
CA VAL A 129 -9.09 6.83 -9.60
C VAL A 129 -9.99 7.71 -10.45
N LYS A 130 -9.42 8.63 -11.21
CA LYS A 130 -10.10 9.38 -12.28
C LYS A 130 -9.30 9.29 -13.58
N ASN A 131 -9.97 9.25 -14.73
CA ASN A 131 -9.32 9.29 -16.05
C ASN A 131 -8.19 8.23 -16.20
N PRO A 132 -8.40 6.93 -15.96
CA PRO A 132 -7.37 5.92 -16.18
C PRO A 132 -7.09 5.71 -17.67
N GLY A 133 -5.81 5.57 -18.06
CA GLY A 133 -5.42 5.08 -19.38
C GLY A 133 -5.59 3.57 -19.46
N GLN A 134 -4.64 2.80 -18.91
CA GLN A 134 -4.74 1.33 -18.86
C GLN A 134 -4.25 0.71 -17.54
N LEU A 135 -4.94 -0.37 -17.15
CA LEU A 135 -4.70 -1.32 -16.04
C LEU A 135 -4.57 -0.77 -14.60
N LEU A 136 -5.40 -1.33 -13.71
CA LEU A 136 -5.40 -1.09 -12.27
C LEU A 136 -5.62 -2.43 -11.55
N GLN A 137 -4.74 -2.80 -10.63
CA GLN A 137 -4.88 -4.03 -9.85
C GLN A 137 -4.88 -3.73 -8.35
N VAL A 138 -5.92 -4.17 -7.64
CA VAL A 138 -6.02 -4.06 -6.18
C VAL A 138 -6.40 -5.43 -5.63
N GLY A 139 -5.56 -6.00 -4.77
CA GLY A 139 -5.69 -7.39 -4.32
C GLY A 139 -5.38 -7.61 -2.84
N PHE A 140 -6.10 -8.56 -2.24
CA PHE A 140 -5.84 -9.08 -0.90
C PHE A 140 -5.86 -10.60 -1.00
N SER A 141 -4.81 -11.29 -0.56
CA SER A 141 -4.71 -12.75 -0.74
C SER A 141 -4.13 -13.49 0.46
N SER A 142 -4.54 -14.74 0.62
CA SER A 142 -3.78 -15.73 1.38
C SER A 142 -3.77 -17.04 0.60
N THR A 143 -2.58 -17.61 0.38
CA THR A 143 -2.41 -18.71 -0.59
C THR A 143 -2.68 -20.09 0.01
N ARG A 144 -2.43 -20.24 1.32
CA ARG A 144 -2.66 -21.48 2.08
C ARG A 144 -3.20 -21.20 3.49
N GLY A 145 -3.79 -20.03 3.70
CA GLY A 145 -4.40 -19.61 4.94
C GLY A 145 -5.71 -18.86 4.67
N PRO A 146 -6.52 -18.59 5.71
CA PRO A 146 -7.74 -17.81 5.55
C PRO A 146 -7.45 -16.32 5.36
N LEU A 147 -8.23 -15.68 4.50
CA LEU A 147 -8.40 -14.23 4.44
C LEU A 147 -9.54 -13.84 5.40
N VAL A 148 -9.24 -13.08 6.44
CA VAL A 148 -10.17 -12.76 7.53
C VAL A 148 -10.39 -11.25 7.62
N LEU A 149 -11.62 -10.79 7.39
CA LEU A 149 -12.02 -9.38 7.47
C LEU A 149 -13.10 -9.22 8.55
N HIS A 150 -12.77 -8.61 9.69
CA HIS A 150 -13.71 -8.35 10.79
C HIS A 150 -13.89 -6.85 11.02
N LYS A 151 -15.15 -6.37 10.92
CA LYS A 151 -15.53 -4.94 11.10
C LYS A 151 -14.62 -4.00 10.29
N SER A 152 -14.21 -4.43 9.11
CA SER A 152 -13.23 -3.76 8.24
C SER A 152 -13.84 -3.51 6.87
N TRP A 153 -13.45 -2.41 6.23
CA TRP A 153 -14.11 -1.86 5.06
C TRP A 153 -13.12 -1.62 3.91
N VAL A 154 -13.51 -1.97 2.69
CA VAL A 154 -12.78 -1.62 1.47
C VAL A 154 -13.74 -0.88 0.53
N LYS A 155 -13.39 0.33 0.10
CA LYS A 155 -14.11 1.06 -0.95
C LYS A 155 -13.19 1.35 -2.12
N TYR A 156 -13.54 0.83 -3.29
CA TYR A 156 -12.94 1.16 -4.57
C TYR A 156 -13.87 2.13 -5.33
N GLN A 157 -13.31 3.01 -6.17
CA GLN A 157 -14.08 3.95 -6.98
C GLN A 157 -13.25 4.37 -8.20
N VAL A 158 -13.78 4.19 -9.40
CA VAL A 158 -13.24 4.80 -10.63
C VAL A 158 -14.23 5.85 -11.09
N GLY A 159 -13.73 6.96 -11.63
CA GLY A 159 -14.49 7.89 -12.45
C GLY A 159 -13.77 8.09 -13.77
N LEU A 160 -14.53 8.47 -14.79
CA LEU A 160 -13.99 9.13 -15.97
C LEU A 160 -13.79 10.63 -15.68
#